data_AF-A0A7W1NWY9-F1
#
_entry.id   AF-A0A7W1NWY9-F1
#
_cell.length_a   1.000
_cell.length_b   1.000
_cell.length_c   1.000
_cell.angle_alpha   90.00
_cell.angle_beta   90.00
_cell.angle_gamma   90.00
#
_symmetry.space_group_name_H-M   'P 1'
#
loop_
_entity.id
_entity.type
_entity.pdbx_description
1 polymer ?
#
loop_
_entity_poly.entity_id
_entity_poly.type
_entity_poly.pdbx_seq_one_letter_code
_entity_poly.pdbx_strand_id
1 'polypeptide(L)'
;MPSELLLAPVGAGKTEYALNQLHQVVEMQPFAPIWVLLPGRRQEDALRQRLVEGIDKRRVYFNITFFSFYTLYARLLDMVGKPQREVDDTARLKLIRGLLTELQQNNQLTVFQKIADKPGFAKVIADFIYELKQNVVYPEAFEIVAEHGSDKDRDLAKIYTSYQAMLRTYNLIDREGEGWLALEEV
;
A
#
# COMPACT_ATOMS: atom_id res chain seq x y z
N MET A 1 -9.89 -14.63 -19.31
CA MET A 1 -10.63 -15.07 -18.11
C MET A 1 -11.99 -14.36 -18.12
N PRO A 2 -13.10 -15.05 -17.80
CA PRO A 2 -14.39 -14.38 -17.70
C PRO A 2 -14.40 -13.43 -16.50
N SER A 3 -14.84 -12.19 -16.71
CA SER A 3 -15.01 -11.18 -15.66
C SER A 3 -16.49 -10.87 -15.50
N GLU A 4 -16.99 -10.90 -14.28
CA GLU A 4 -18.36 -10.53 -13.95
C GLU A 4 -18.36 -9.22 -13.15
N LEU A 5 -19.24 -8.29 -13.51
CA LEU A 5 -19.40 -7.02 -12.81
C LEU A 5 -20.80 -6.95 -12.18
N LEU A 6 -20.86 -7.00 -10.85
CA LEU A 6 -22.10 -6.86 -10.10
C LEU A 6 -22.32 -5.41 -9.66
N LEU A 7 -23.24 -4.71 -10.34
CA LEU A 7 -23.65 -3.35 -9.99
C LEU A 7 -25.05 -3.37 -9.38
N ALA A 8 -25.18 -2.80 -8.19
CA ALA A 8 -26.47 -2.60 -7.55
C ALA A 8 -26.42 -1.45 -6.53
N PRO A 9 -27.55 -0.84 -6.17
CA PRO A 9 -27.61 0.18 -5.12
C PRO A 9 -27.10 -0.30 -3.76
N VAL A 10 -26.88 0.63 -2.84
CA VAL A 10 -26.60 0.31 -1.44
C VAL A 10 -27.77 -0.49 -0.86
N GLY A 11 -27.49 -1.54 -0.08
CA GLY A 11 -28.52 -2.41 0.51
C GLY A 11 -29.14 -3.45 -0.42
N ALA A 12 -28.82 -3.44 -1.73
CA ALA A 12 -29.38 -4.39 -2.70
C ALA A 12 -28.81 -5.83 -2.63
N GLY A 13 -28.08 -6.18 -1.56
CA GLY A 13 -27.60 -7.56 -1.36
C GLY A 13 -26.31 -7.95 -2.09
N LYS A 14 -25.50 -7.01 -2.61
CA LYS A 14 -24.22 -7.34 -3.29
C LYS A 14 -23.29 -8.23 -2.47
N THR A 15 -23.16 -7.93 -1.18
CA THR A 15 -22.34 -8.72 -0.25
C THR A 15 -22.93 -10.12 -0.05
N GLU A 16 -24.26 -10.22 0.02
CA GLU A 16 -24.96 -11.51 0.15
C GLU A 16 -24.79 -12.36 -1.09
N TYR A 17 -24.90 -11.75 -2.27
CA TYR A 17 -24.62 -12.42 -3.54
C TYR A 17 -23.19 -12.97 -3.58
N ALA A 18 -22.18 -12.16 -3.21
CA ALA A 18 -20.79 -12.60 -3.17
C ALA A 18 -20.57 -13.76 -2.19
N LEU A 19 -21.19 -13.73 -1.01
CA LEU A 19 -21.13 -14.84 -0.04
C LEU A 19 -21.75 -16.12 -0.61
N ASN A 20 -22.92 -16.03 -1.25
CA ASN A 20 -23.56 -17.18 -1.89
C ASN A 20 -22.70 -17.79 -3.00
N GLN A 21 -22.03 -16.95 -3.80
CA GLN A 21 -21.07 -17.41 -4.80
C GLN A 21 -19.87 -18.12 -4.16
N LEU A 22 -19.30 -17.57 -3.07
CA LEU A 22 -18.23 -18.22 -2.32
C LEU A 22 -18.67 -19.60 -1.80
N HIS A 23 -19.87 -19.69 -1.21
CA HIS A 23 -20.41 -20.97 -0.73
C HIS A 23 -20.55 -21.99 -1.87
N GLN A 24 -21.12 -21.60 -3.00
CA GLN A 24 -21.29 -22.47 -4.17
C GLN A 24 -19.96 -23.00 -4.70
N VAL A 25 -18.94 -22.14 -4.81
CA VAL A 25 -17.60 -22.56 -5.27
C VAL A 25 -16.97 -23.54 -4.30
N VAL A 26 -17.06 -23.29 -2.98
CA VAL A 26 -16.53 -24.23 -1.98
C VAL A 26 -17.27 -25.57 -2.01
N GLU A 27 -18.58 -25.59 -2.25
CA GLU A 27 -19.34 -26.84 -2.38
C GLU A 27 -18.94 -27.66 -3.60
N MET A 28 -18.77 -26.99 -4.75
CA MET A 28 -18.40 -27.65 -6.00
C MET A 28 -16.92 -28.03 -6.04
N GLN A 29 -16.06 -27.23 -5.42
CA GLN A 29 -14.60 -27.38 -5.44
C GLN A 29 -13.99 -27.08 -4.06
N PRO A 30 -14.07 -28.02 -3.10
CA PRO A 30 -13.66 -27.78 -1.70
C PRO A 30 -12.20 -27.40 -1.50
N PHE A 31 -11.33 -27.74 -2.45
CA PHE A 31 -9.89 -27.51 -2.37
C PHE A 31 -9.39 -26.41 -3.33
N ALA A 32 -10.26 -25.83 -4.17
CA ALA A 32 -9.84 -24.77 -5.09
C ALA A 32 -9.48 -23.51 -4.28
N PRO A 33 -8.31 -22.89 -4.49
CA PRO A 33 -7.94 -21.67 -3.77
C PRO A 33 -8.84 -20.51 -4.21
N ILE A 34 -9.42 -19.82 -3.24
CA ILE A 34 -10.28 -18.66 -3.45
C ILE A 34 -9.64 -17.44 -2.79
N TRP A 35 -9.41 -16.38 -3.57
CA TRP A 35 -8.88 -15.12 -3.08
C TRP A 35 -9.99 -14.09 -2.99
N VAL A 36 -10.13 -13.46 -1.82
CA VAL A 36 -11.14 -12.44 -1.56
C VAL A 36 -10.42 -11.14 -1.23
N LEU A 37 -10.51 -10.16 -2.12
CA LEU A 37 -9.89 -8.85 -1.95
C LEU A 37 -10.89 -7.84 -1.39
N LEU A 38 -10.52 -7.14 -0.33
CA LEU A 38 -11.35 -6.18 0.39
C LEU A 38 -10.57 -4.90 0.70
N PRO A 39 -11.25 -3.76 0.92
CA PRO A 39 -10.59 -2.47 1.11
C PRO A 39 -9.86 -2.34 2.46
N GLY A 40 -10.11 -3.23 3.43
CA GLY A 40 -9.40 -3.20 4.70
C GLY A 40 -9.95 -4.17 5.75
N ARG A 41 -9.27 -4.21 6.90
CA ARG A 41 -9.50 -5.18 7.97
C ARG A 41 -10.94 -5.22 8.47
N ARG A 42 -11.60 -4.07 8.60
CA ARG A 42 -12.99 -4.02 9.08
C ARG A 42 -13.93 -4.77 8.14
N GLN A 43 -13.74 -4.63 6.82
CA GLN A 43 -14.55 -5.32 5.82
C GLN A 43 -14.19 -6.80 5.75
N GLU A 44 -12.91 -7.13 5.90
CA GLU A 44 -12.43 -8.53 6.01
C GLU A 44 -13.09 -9.24 7.18
N ASP A 45 -13.04 -8.64 8.37
CA ASP A 45 -13.61 -9.23 9.58
C ASP A 45 -15.13 -9.35 9.48
N ALA A 46 -15.81 -8.33 8.95
CA ALA A 46 -17.26 -8.36 8.75
C ALA A 46 -17.69 -9.45 7.74
N LEU A 47 -16.96 -9.62 6.63
CA LEU A 47 -17.28 -10.66 5.64
C LEU A 47 -16.96 -12.05 6.19
N ARG A 48 -15.83 -12.20 6.89
CA ARG A 48 -15.43 -13.45 7.55
C ARG A 48 -16.47 -13.88 8.59
N GLN A 49 -16.98 -12.96 9.40
CA GLN A 49 -18.03 -13.25 10.37
C GLN A 49 -19.29 -13.79 9.68
N ARG A 50 -19.79 -13.10 8.66
CA ARG A 50 -20.99 -13.54 7.91
C ARG A 50 -20.81 -14.89 7.23
N LEU A 51 -19.61 -15.12 6.68
CA LEU A 51 -19.26 -16.38 6.05
C LEU A 51 -19.35 -17.56 7.04
N VAL A 52 -19.01 -17.33 8.32
CA VAL A 52 -19.09 -18.34 9.39
C VAL A 52 -20.50 -18.50 9.95
N GLU A 53 -21.27 -17.41 10.04
CA GLU A 53 -22.65 -17.42 10.54
C GLU A 53 -23.63 -18.16 9.59
N GLY A 54 -23.38 -18.12 8.28
CA GLY A 54 -24.22 -18.76 7.27
C GLY A 54 -24.08 -20.29 7.15
N ILE A 55 -23.25 -20.94 7.98
CA ILE A 55 -22.90 -22.36 7.82
C ILE A 55 -23.68 -23.28 8.78
N ASP A 56 -23.99 -24.49 8.32
CA ASP A 56 -24.13 -25.66 9.20
C ASP A 56 -22.80 -25.91 9.95
N LYS A 57 -22.84 -26.06 11.28
CA LYS A 57 -21.70 -26.01 12.23
C LYS A 57 -20.55 -27.00 11.97
N ARG A 58 -20.61 -27.82 10.93
CA ARG A 58 -19.65 -28.88 10.58
C ARG A 58 -18.69 -28.53 9.44
N ARG A 59 -18.84 -27.40 8.74
CA ARG A 59 -17.91 -27.03 7.64
C ARG A 59 -16.84 -26.04 8.09
N VAL A 60 -15.63 -26.27 7.63
CA VAL A 60 -14.45 -25.43 7.85
C VAL A 60 -13.99 -24.91 6.49
N TYR A 61 -13.79 -23.59 6.37
CA TYR A 61 -13.17 -23.00 5.19
C TYR A 61 -11.66 -22.93 5.38
N PHE A 62 -10.90 -23.71 4.61
CA PHE A 62 -9.43 -23.68 4.61
C PHE A 62 -8.84 -23.19 3.28
N ASN A 63 -9.66 -23.06 2.23
CA ASN A 63 -9.25 -22.66 0.88
C ASN A 63 -9.53 -21.18 0.55
N ILE A 64 -10.13 -20.41 1.47
CA ILE A 64 -10.43 -18.99 1.29
C ILE A 64 -9.36 -18.14 1.97
N THR A 65 -8.69 -17.30 1.20
CA THR A 65 -7.73 -16.31 1.72
C THR A 65 -8.26 -14.91 1.51
N PHE A 66 -8.30 -14.13 2.59
CA PHE A 66 -8.69 -12.72 2.55
C PHE A 66 -7.46 -11.85 2.39
N PHE A 67 -7.57 -10.86 1.51
CA PHE A 67 -6.52 -9.88 1.24
C PHE A 67 -7.07 -8.46 1.35
N SER A 68 -6.26 -7.58 1.89
CA SER A 68 -6.18 -6.19 1.44
C SER A 68 -5.22 -6.08 0.25
N PHE A 69 -5.23 -4.96 -0.47
CA PHE A 69 -4.26 -4.72 -1.54
C PHE A 69 -2.81 -4.91 -1.08
N TYR A 70 -2.45 -4.39 0.10
CA TYR A 70 -1.11 -4.52 0.66
C TYR A 70 -0.71 -5.98 0.94
N THR A 71 -1.59 -6.75 1.59
CA THR A 71 -1.31 -8.18 1.83
C THR A 71 -1.30 -9.00 0.55
N LEU A 72 -2.02 -8.55 -0.50
CA LEU A 72 -1.97 -9.19 -1.81
C LEU A 72 -0.62 -8.92 -2.48
N TYR A 73 -0.10 -7.69 -2.42
CA TYR A 73 1.21 -7.34 -2.97
C TYR A 73 2.33 -8.17 -2.34
N ALA A 74 2.39 -8.20 -1.00
CA ALA A 74 3.34 -9.05 -0.28
C ALA A 74 3.22 -10.52 -0.69
N ARG A 75 1.99 -11.04 -0.82
CA ARG A 75 1.76 -12.42 -1.26
C ARG A 75 2.24 -12.70 -2.67
N LEU A 76 2.02 -11.78 -3.61
CA LEU A 76 2.47 -11.93 -5.00
C LEU A 76 4.00 -11.91 -5.08
N LEU A 77 4.64 -11.00 -4.36
CA LEU A 77 6.10 -10.89 -4.27
C LEU A 77 6.74 -12.13 -3.64
N ASP A 78 6.11 -12.68 -2.59
CA ASP A 78 6.52 -13.96 -1.99
C ASP A 78 6.43 -15.11 -3.01
N MET A 79 5.36 -15.16 -3.80
CA MET A 79 5.14 -16.21 -4.80
C MET A 79 6.19 -16.21 -5.92
N VAL A 80 6.74 -15.04 -6.28
CA VAL A 80 7.84 -14.92 -7.25
C VAL A 80 9.23 -14.97 -6.61
N GLY A 81 9.32 -15.26 -5.31
CA GLY A 81 10.58 -15.40 -4.59
C GLY A 81 11.31 -14.08 -4.33
N LYS A 82 10.58 -12.95 -4.30
CA LYS A 82 11.12 -11.60 -4.07
C LYS A 82 10.47 -10.91 -2.85
N PRO A 83 10.45 -11.54 -1.66
CA PRO A 83 9.94 -10.89 -0.45
C PRO A 83 10.70 -9.59 -0.17
N GLN A 84 9.97 -8.54 0.19
CA GLN A 84 10.57 -7.24 0.47
C GLN A 84 10.65 -6.97 1.97
N ARG A 85 11.60 -6.09 2.35
CA ARG A 85 11.73 -5.62 3.73
C ARG A 85 10.97 -4.31 3.89
N GLU A 86 9.68 -4.41 4.21
CA GLU A 86 8.84 -3.24 4.46
C GLU A 86 9.28 -2.49 5.73
N VAL A 87 9.38 -1.17 5.65
CA VAL A 87 9.53 -0.29 6.80
C VAL A 87 8.16 0.08 7.36
N ASP A 88 7.97 -0.18 8.65
CA ASP A 88 6.77 0.29 9.34
C ASP A 88 6.72 1.83 9.42
N ASP A 89 5.54 2.39 9.72
CA ASP A 89 5.34 3.84 9.77
C ASP A 89 6.27 4.56 10.78
N THR A 90 6.65 3.89 11.87
CA THR A 90 7.54 4.47 12.89
C THR A 90 8.97 4.54 12.36
N ALA A 91 9.45 3.46 11.74
CA ALA A 91 10.75 3.40 11.07
C ALA A 91 10.80 4.39 9.91
N ARG A 92 9.75 4.47 9.08
CA ARG A 92 9.63 5.44 7.99
C ARG A 92 9.79 6.87 8.49
N LEU A 93 9.06 7.25 9.55
CA LEU A 93 9.16 8.60 10.11
C LEU A 93 10.56 8.89 10.68
N LYS A 94 11.23 7.91 11.28
CA LYS A 94 12.62 8.05 11.75
C LYS A 94 13.60 8.23 10.58
N LEU A 95 13.45 7.48 9.50
CA LEU A 95 14.28 7.62 8.29
C LEU A 95 14.13 9.03 7.69
N ILE A 96 12.89 9.51 7.55
CA ILE A 96 12.62 10.86 7.03
C ILE A 96 13.22 11.94 7.94
N ARG A 97 13.11 11.80 9.26
CA ARG A 97 13.75 12.74 10.21
C ARG A 97 15.27 12.78 10.06
N GLY A 98 15.89 11.60 9.95
CA GLY A 98 17.33 11.49 9.73
C GLY A 98 17.74 12.15 8.41
N LEU A 99 17.03 11.84 7.33
CA LEU A 99 17.25 12.44 6.02
C LEU A 99 17.13 13.97 6.04
N LEU A 100 16.06 14.51 6.64
CA LEU A 100 15.86 15.96 6.71
C LEU A 100 16.97 16.66 7.50
N THR A 101 17.45 16.02 8.58
CA THR A 101 18.58 16.51 9.36
C THR A 101 19.86 16.53 8.53
N GLU A 102 20.14 15.48 7.77
CA GLU A 102 21.30 15.38 6.88
C GLU A 102 21.27 16.45 5.78
N LEU A 103 20.15 16.58 5.06
CA LEU A 103 19.97 17.59 4.02
C LEU A 103 20.14 19.02 4.57
N GLN A 104 19.64 19.27 5.79
CA GLN A 104 19.80 20.55 6.47
C GLN A 104 21.26 20.83 6.82
N GLN A 105 21.96 19.87 7.45
CA GLN A 105 23.37 20.04 7.84
C GLN A 105 24.28 20.31 6.63
N ASN A 106 23.95 19.71 5.48
CA ASN A 106 24.68 19.88 4.24
C ASN A 106 24.25 21.13 3.44
N ASN A 107 23.34 21.96 3.97
CA ASN A 107 22.76 23.14 3.29
C ASN A 107 22.17 22.81 1.91
N GLN A 108 21.50 21.66 1.79
CA GLN A 108 20.90 21.17 0.54
C GLN A 108 19.41 21.53 0.41
N LEU A 109 18.85 22.29 1.36
CA LEU A 109 17.50 22.82 1.32
C LEU A 109 17.55 24.35 1.24
N THR A 110 16.60 24.93 0.52
CA THR A 110 16.50 26.38 0.31
C THR A 110 15.42 26.98 1.21
N VAL A 111 14.17 26.56 0.99
CA VAL A 111 12.99 27.08 1.68
C VAL A 111 12.84 26.42 3.04
N PHE A 112 13.04 25.10 3.12
CA PHE A 112 12.79 24.34 4.35
C PHE A 112 13.99 24.26 5.30
N GLN A 113 15.11 24.89 4.96
CA GLN A 113 16.35 24.87 5.74
C GLN A 113 16.14 25.21 7.23
N LYS A 114 15.23 26.13 7.55
CA LYS A 114 14.97 26.57 8.95
C LYS A 114 14.02 25.67 9.74
N ILE A 115 13.31 24.77 9.06
CA ILE A 115 12.25 23.95 9.67
C ILE A 115 12.48 22.44 9.51
N ALA A 116 13.54 22.02 8.81
CA ALA A 116 13.85 20.63 8.52
C ALA A 116 14.00 19.77 9.80
N ASP A 117 14.51 20.34 10.88
CA ASP A 117 14.67 19.70 12.20
C ASP A 117 13.37 19.57 12.99
N LYS A 118 12.26 20.20 12.56
CA LYS A 118 11.03 20.25 13.35
C LYS A 118 10.28 18.93 13.27
N PRO A 119 9.90 18.30 14.40
CA PRO A 119 9.24 16.99 14.41
C PRO A 119 7.95 16.90 13.60
N GLY A 120 7.18 18.00 13.54
CA GLY A 120 5.94 18.09 12.76
C GLY A 120 6.18 18.17 11.26
N PHE A 121 7.29 18.78 10.83
CA PHE A 121 7.64 18.90 9.42
C PHE A 121 7.94 17.53 8.80
N ALA A 122 8.69 16.68 9.51
CA ALA A 122 8.94 15.30 9.05
C ALA A 122 7.66 14.49 8.82
N LYS A 123 6.63 14.70 9.65
CA LYS A 123 5.33 14.04 9.46
C LYS A 123 4.64 14.54 8.19
N VAL A 124 4.59 15.86 8.00
CA VAL A 124 4.00 16.46 6.78
C VAL A 124 4.71 15.97 5.52
N ILE A 125 6.05 15.86 5.54
CA ILE A 125 6.83 15.31 4.43
C ILE A 125 6.51 13.83 4.20
N ALA A 126 6.39 13.03 5.27
CA ALA A 126 6.05 11.62 5.16
C ALA A 126 4.67 11.41 4.53
N ASP A 127 3.68 12.21 4.94
CA ASP A 127 2.32 12.17 4.41
C ASP A 127 2.28 12.64 2.93
N PHE A 128 3.05 13.68 2.59
CA PHE A 128 3.17 14.17 1.21
C PHE A 128 3.81 13.14 0.27
N ILE A 129 4.92 12.51 0.67
CA ILE A 129 5.56 11.45 -0.10
C ILE A 129 4.62 10.25 -0.26
N TYR A 130 3.90 9.88 0.81
CA TYR A 130 2.91 8.81 0.77
C TYR A 130 1.82 9.11 -0.28
N GLU A 131 1.29 10.33 -0.32
CA GLU A 131 0.27 10.75 -1.30
C GLU A 131 0.79 10.71 -2.74
N LEU A 132 2.03 11.19 -2.98
CA LEU A 132 2.66 11.06 -4.30
C LEU A 132 2.77 9.59 -4.72
N LYS A 133 3.23 8.73 -3.80
CA LYS A 133 3.40 7.30 -4.08
C LYS A 133 2.09 6.58 -4.37
N GLN A 134 1.05 6.88 -3.59
CA GLN A 134 -0.29 6.33 -3.78
C GLN A 134 -0.86 6.70 -5.17
N ASN A 135 -0.48 7.85 -5.73
CA ASN A 135 -0.85 8.29 -7.07
C ASN A 135 0.14 7.83 -8.16
N VAL A 136 1.06 6.90 -7.84
CA VAL A 136 2.06 6.37 -8.77
C VAL A 136 2.97 7.47 -9.34
N VAL A 137 3.21 8.53 -8.56
CA VAL A 137 4.14 9.60 -8.93
C VAL A 137 5.55 9.23 -8.46
N TYR A 138 6.36 8.80 -9.41
CA TYR A 138 7.77 8.48 -9.18
C TYR A 138 8.61 9.76 -8.92
N PRO A 139 9.70 9.67 -8.13
CA PRO A 139 10.55 10.83 -7.85
C PRO A 139 11.04 11.56 -9.10
N GLU A 140 11.45 10.80 -10.11
CA GLU A 140 11.97 11.34 -11.38
C GLU A 140 10.91 12.16 -12.12
N ALA A 141 9.64 11.72 -12.09
CA ALA A 141 8.52 12.45 -12.69
C ALA A 141 8.19 13.72 -11.91
N PHE A 142 8.23 13.66 -10.58
CA PHE A 142 7.99 14.83 -9.72
C PHE A 142 9.11 15.88 -9.85
N GLU A 143 10.36 15.44 -9.98
CA GLU A 143 11.53 16.31 -10.14
C GLU A 143 11.43 17.17 -11.41
N ILE A 144 11.03 16.59 -12.55
CA ILE A 144 10.83 17.33 -13.82
C ILE A 144 9.81 18.48 -13.66
N VAL A 145 8.72 18.24 -12.93
CA VAL A 145 7.70 19.27 -12.68
C VAL A 145 8.24 20.32 -11.71
N ALA A 146 8.96 19.90 -10.67
CA ALA A 146 9.54 20.78 -9.67
C ALA A 146 10.63 21.72 -10.23
N GLU A 147 11.38 21.30 -11.26
CA GLU A 147 12.37 22.15 -11.96
C GLU A 147 11.77 23.46 -12.50
N HIS A 148 10.50 23.39 -12.93
CA HIS A 148 9.74 24.52 -13.45
C HIS A 148 8.84 25.17 -12.38
N GLY A 149 8.85 24.63 -11.16
CA GLY A 149 8.09 25.11 -10.02
C GLY A 149 8.83 26.11 -9.16
N SER A 150 8.29 26.32 -7.96
CA SER A 150 8.86 27.19 -6.93
C SER A 150 10.05 26.52 -6.21
N ASP A 151 10.84 27.30 -5.47
CA ASP A 151 11.93 26.75 -4.63
C ASP A 151 11.41 25.74 -3.60
N LYS A 152 10.15 25.88 -3.18
CA LYS A 152 9.47 24.91 -2.32
C LYS A 152 9.33 23.56 -3.02
N ASP A 153 8.94 23.57 -4.30
CA ASP A 153 8.76 22.35 -5.09
C ASP A 153 10.11 21.65 -5.32
N ARG A 154 11.16 22.42 -5.60
CA ARG A 154 12.55 21.90 -5.72
C ARG A 154 13.03 21.25 -4.42
N ASP A 155 12.78 21.86 -3.27
CA ASP A 155 13.10 21.27 -1.97
C ASP A 155 12.31 19.96 -1.75
N LEU A 156 11.01 19.93 -2.06
CA LEU A 156 10.18 18.72 -1.95
C LEU A 156 10.70 17.59 -2.85
N ALA A 157 11.07 17.92 -4.10
CA ALA A 157 11.64 16.95 -5.02
C ALA A 157 12.97 16.40 -4.51
N LYS A 158 13.84 17.27 -4.00
CA LYS A 158 15.11 16.86 -3.41
C LYS A 158 14.92 15.90 -2.24
N ILE A 159 13.98 16.20 -1.35
CA ILE A 159 13.64 15.34 -0.20
C ILE A 159 13.10 13.99 -0.68
N TYR A 160 12.16 13.99 -1.64
CA TYR A 160 11.56 12.76 -2.14
C TYR A 160 12.57 11.86 -2.86
N THR A 161 13.37 12.41 -3.77
CA THR A 161 14.43 11.67 -4.48
C THR A 161 15.45 11.10 -3.50
N SER A 162 15.87 11.88 -2.50
CA SER A 162 16.82 11.41 -1.48
C SER A 162 16.22 10.29 -0.61
N TYR A 163 14.93 10.38 -0.26
CA TYR A 163 14.23 9.34 0.47
C TYR A 163 14.14 8.03 -0.33
N GLN A 164 13.76 8.11 -1.61
CA GLN A 164 13.70 6.92 -2.46
C GLN A 164 15.09 6.29 -2.67
N ALA A 165 16.13 7.11 -2.84
CA ALA A 165 17.51 6.64 -2.93
C ALA A 165 17.97 5.95 -1.63
N MET A 166 17.59 6.49 -0.48
CA MET A 166 17.87 5.88 0.83
C MET A 166 17.21 4.50 0.95
N LEU A 167 15.93 4.36 0.62
CA LEU A 167 15.24 3.07 0.64
C LEU A 167 15.95 2.03 -0.25
N ARG A 168 16.28 2.40 -1.49
CA ARG A 168 17.02 1.54 -2.44
C ARG A 168 18.37 1.12 -1.88
N THR A 169 19.14 2.05 -1.30
CA THR A 169 20.48 1.80 -0.75
C THR A 169 20.46 0.77 0.39
N TYR A 170 19.44 0.83 1.25
CA TYR A 170 19.31 -0.09 2.38
C TYR A 170 18.49 -1.35 2.07
N ASN A 171 18.11 -1.56 0.80
CA ASN A 171 17.22 -2.64 0.37
C ASN A 171 15.93 -2.70 1.21
N LEU A 172 15.34 -1.52 1.39
CA LEU A 172 14.10 -1.31 2.12
C LEU A 172 13.00 -0.89 1.15
N ILE A 173 11.77 -1.13 1.55
CA ILE A 173 10.59 -0.64 0.84
C ILE A 173 9.62 -0.01 1.83
N ASP A 174 8.89 1.01 1.40
CA ASP A 174 7.71 1.43 2.14
C ASP A 174 6.47 0.78 1.54
N ARG A 175 5.36 0.88 2.27
CA ARG A 175 4.09 0.25 1.95
C ARG A 175 3.60 0.49 0.52
N GLU A 176 3.70 1.72 0.02
CA GLU A 176 3.28 2.04 -1.36
C GLU A 176 4.29 1.54 -2.39
N GLY A 177 5.59 1.60 -2.08
CA GLY A 177 6.63 1.05 -2.94
C GLY A 177 6.47 -0.46 -3.18
N GLU A 178 5.97 -1.21 -2.19
CA GLU A 178 5.70 -2.65 -2.36
C GLU A 178 4.63 -2.90 -3.44
N GLY A 179 3.60 -2.05 -3.48
CA GLY A 179 2.60 -2.08 -4.55
C GLY A 179 3.19 -1.78 -5.93
N TRP A 180 4.17 -0.88 -6.02
CA TRP A 180 4.86 -0.59 -7.27
C TRP A 180 5.65 -1.79 -7.78
N LEU A 181 6.44 -2.42 -6.91
CA LEU A 181 7.19 -3.63 -7.30
C LEU A 181 6.26 -4.77 -7.68
N ALA A 182 5.17 -4.96 -6.94
CA ALA A 182 4.20 -6.00 -7.28
C ALA A 182 3.57 -5.77 -8.68
N LEU A 183 3.40 -4.52 -9.11
CA LEU A 183 2.90 -4.20 -10.44
C LEU A 183 3.92 -4.48 -11.55
N GLU A 184 5.21 -4.28 -11.28
CA GLU A 184 6.29 -4.51 -12.25
C GLU A 184 6.56 -6.01 -12.50
N GLU A 185 6.18 -6.88 -11.56
CA GLU A 185 6.42 -8.33 -11.60
C GLU A 185 5.25 -9.15 -12.15
N VAL A 186 4.11 -8.51 -12.49
CA VAL A 186 2.90 -9.14 -13.05
C VAL A 186 2.82 -8.89 -14.55
#